data_AF-A0A0A9XA59-F1
#
_entry.id   AF-A0A0A9XA59-F1
#
_cell.length_a   1.000
_cell.length_b   1.000
_cell.length_c   1.000
_cell.angle_alpha   90.00
_cell.angle_beta   90.00
_cell.angle_gamma   90.00
#
_symmetry.space_group_name_H-M   'P 1'
#
loop_
_entity.id
_entity.type
_entity.pdbx_description
1 polymer ?
#
loop_
_entity_poly.entity_id
_entity_poly.type
_entity_poly.pdbx_seq_one_letter_code
_entity_poly.pdbx_strand_id
1 'polypeptide(L)'
;MLRFTDLISQNIIEYLDILEEECSMIAMMVDDVYRVQDTGNSLLTYTHCEIHPSMILGVCASIIPFPDHNQSPRNTYQSAMGKQAMGVYTTNFNVRMDTLAHVFYYPQKPLVVTNSMDYIHFKELPAGTMAIVAIGCYTGYNQEDSVIINQSSIDRGIYRSAYFRTYTDVAKITDGEQFRQPAMQITANRRDSLYYNELDIDGFVQPGKYVSGGHVIIGKVAKLPESHRQVLKYTQILYKDISTFIKYSESGTCDQVILTTNSDRNR
;
A
#
# COMPACT_ATOMS: atom_id res chain seq x y z
N MET A 1 -11.40 0.52 -36.13
CA MET A 1 -11.99 0.38 -34.79
C MET A 1 -12.54 1.76 -34.44
N LEU A 2 -13.86 1.88 -34.24
CA LEU A 2 -14.47 3.15 -33.86
C LEU A 2 -13.92 3.59 -32.51
N ARG A 3 -13.50 4.85 -32.41
CA ARG A 3 -13.05 5.45 -31.14
C ARG A 3 -14.25 6.06 -30.43
N PHE A 4 -14.13 6.26 -29.11
CA PHE A 4 -15.16 6.94 -28.33
C PHE A 4 -15.47 8.35 -28.85
N THR A 5 -14.45 9.06 -29.35
CA THR A 5 -14.61 10.37 -30.01
C THR A 5 -15.48 10.32 -31.25
N ASP A 6 -15.45 9.20 -31.98
CA ASP A 6 -16.24 9.05 -33.20
C ASP A 6 -17.74 8.93 -32.85
N LEU A 7 -18.07 8.25 -31.74
CA LEU A 7 -19.44 8.12 -31.24
C LEU A 7 -20.02 9.46 -30.78
N ILE A 8 -19.20 10.31 -30.16
CA ILE A 8 -19.57 11.68 -29.82
C ILE A 8 -19.81 12.49 -31.10
N SER A 9 -18.91 12.40 -32.09
CA SER A 9 -19.06 13.13 -33.36
C SER A 9 -20.29 12.70 -34.17
N GLN A 10 -20.76 11.47 -33.96
CA GLN A 10 -21.97 10.92 -34.56
C GLN A 10 -23.23 11.24 -33.74
N ASN A 11 -23.12 12.01 -32.65
CA ASN A 11 -24.20 12.34 -31.71
C ASN A 11 -24.94 11.11 -31.16
N ILE A 12 -24.21 10.00 -30.96
CA ILE A 12 -24.76 8.78 -30.33
C ILE A 12 -24.64 8.88 -28.81
N ILE A 13 -23.61 9.58 -28.31
CA ILE A 13 -23.34 9.79 -26.89
C ILE A 13 -23.24 11.29 -26.65
N GLU A 14 -23.92 11.75 -25.61
CA GLU A 14 -23.91 13.14 -25.14
C GLU A 14 -23.44 13.19 -23.69
N TYR A 15 -22.72 14.26 -23.33
CA TYR A 15 -22.38 14.54 -21.94
C TYR A 15 -23.44 15.47 -21.38
N LEU A 16 -24.06 15.06 -20.27
CA LEU A 16 -25.03 15.87 -19.54
C LEU A 16 -24.40 16.38 -18.25
N ASP A 17 -24.58 17.67 -17.99
CA ASP A 17 -24.30 18.23 -16.67
C ASP A 17 -25.50 18.11 -15.72
N ILE A 18 -25.33 18.52 -14.47
CA ILE A 18 -26.34 18.41 -13.42
C ILE A 18 -27.58 19.27 -13.73
N LEU A 19 -27.42 20.41 -14.40
CA LEU A 19 -28.54 21.31 -14.71
C LEU A 19 -29.34 20.80 -15.92
N GLU A 20 -28.67 20.21 -16.89
CA GLU A 20 -29.29 19.57 -18.05
C GLU A 20 -30.01 18.27 -17.67
N GLU A 21 -29.50 17.55 -16.66
CA GLU A 21 -30.15 16.37 -16.09
C GLU A 21 -31.53 16.71 -15.52
N GLU A 22 -31.70 17.87 -14.85
CA GLU A 22 -32.99 18.31 -14.32
C GLU A 22 -34.08 18.49 -15.39
N CYS A 23 -33.68 18.81 -16.63
CA CYS A 23 -34.59 18.99 -17.77
C CYS A 23 -34.75 17.72 -18.64
N SER A 24 -34.03 16.65 -18.32
CA SER A 24 -33.95 15.43 -19.12
C SER A 24 -34.76 14.29 -18.52
N MET A 25 -35.25 13.38 -19.37
CA MET A 25 -35.92 12.16 -18.93
C MET A 25 -35.08 10.95 -19.34
N ILE A 26 -34.43 10.33 -18.37
CA ILE A 26 -33.44 9.27 -18.61
C ILE A 26 -34.07 7.90 -18.37
N ALA A 27 -33.96 7.00 -19.34
CA ALA A 27 -34.33 5.60 -19.19
C ALA A 27 -33.21 4.81 -18.49
N MET A 28 -33.56 3.91 -17.56
CA MET A 28 -32.59 3.10 -16.82
C MET A 28 -32.02 1.95 -17.66
N MET A 29 -32.85 1.35 -18.49
CA MET A 29 -32.49 0.26 -19.39
C MET A 29 -33.03 0.54 -20.79
N VAL A 30 -32.33 0.08 -21.81
CA VAL A 30 -32.77 0.20 -23.21
C VAL A 30 -34.13 -0.50 -23.41
N ASP A 31 -34.38 -1.59 -22.70
CA ASP A 31 -35.67 -2.30 -22.71
C ASP A 31 -36.86 -1.43 -22.29
N ASP A 32 -36.65 -0.48 -21.37
CA ASP A 32 -37.71 0.42 -20.93
C ASP A 32 -38.08 1.43 -22.01
N VAL A 33 -37.12 1.81 -22.87
CA VAL A 33 -37.38 2.65 -24.05
C VAL A 33 -38.26 1.88 -25.06
N TYR A 34 -37.94 0.62 -25.33
CA TYR A 34 -38.73 -0.21 -26.26
C TYR A 34 -40.15 -0.49 -25.73
N ARG A 35 -40.31 -0.73 -24.43
CA ARG A 35 -41.63 -0.98 -23.82
C ARG A 35 -42.60 0.19 -23.99
N VAL A 36 -42.10 1.43 -23.92
CA VAL A 36 -42.93 2.63 -24.12
C VAL A 36 -43.40 2.74 -25.58
N GLN A 37 -42.55 2.36 -26.54
CA GLN A 37 -42.90 2.32 -27.95
C GLN A 37 -44.00 1.27 -28.24
N ASP A 38 -43.93 0.10 -27.60
CA ASP A 38 -44.89 -0.99 -27.79
C ASP A 38 -46.26 -0.75 -27.13
N THR A 39 -46.27 -0.13 -25.94
CA THR A 39 -47.51 0.12 -25.19
C THR A 39 -48.25 1.39 -25.61
N GLY A 40 -47.65 2.21 -26.49
CA GLY A 40 -48.24 3.47 -26.94
C GLY A 40 -48.45 4.50 -25.82
N ASN A 41 -47.73 4.36 -24.71
CA ASN A 41 -47.92 5.19 -23.53
C ASN A 41 -47.26 6.57 -23.74
N SER A 42 -48.00 7.49 -24.34
CA SER A 42 -47.53 8.83 -24.76
C SER A 42 -47.14 9.77 -23.60
N LEU A 43 -47.21 9.32 -22.34
CA LEU A 43 -46.85 10.09 -21.14
C LEU A 43 -45.35 10.03 -20.83
N LEU A 44 -44.62 9.04 -21.35
CA LEU A 44 -43.19 8.86 -21.10
C LEU A 44 -42.41 9.25 -22.35
N THR A 45 -41.64 10.34 -22.29
CA THR A 45 -40.81 10.85 -23.39
C THR A 45 -39.35 10.83 -23.00
N TYR A 46 -38.70 9.67 -23.10
CA TYR A 46 -37.27 9.55 -22.80
C TYR A 46 -36.44 10.38 -23.79
N THR A 47 -35.53 11.20 -23.27
CA THR A 47 -34.55 11.96 -24.06
C THR A 47 -33.21 11.23 -24.13
N HIS A 48 -32.84 10.56 -23.04
CA HIS A 48 -31.57 9.83 -22.92
C HIS A 48 -31.79 8.44 -22.31
N CYS A 49 -30.77 7.60 -22.37
CA CYS A 49 -30.74 6.29 -21.74
C CYS A 49 -29.39 6.10 -21.04
N GLU A 50 -29.43 5.54 -19.83
CA GLU A 50 -28.23 5.09 -19.14
C GLU A 50 -27.48 4.04 -19.97
N ILE A 51 -26.14 4.14 -20.01
CA ILE A 51 -25.31 3.15 -20.68
C ILE A 51 -25.37 1.83 -19.92
N HIS A 52 -25.20 1.90 -18.60
CA HIS A 52 -25.36 0.77 -17.69
C HIS A 52 -25.51 1.26 -16.24
N PRO A 53 -26.53 0.82 -15.48
CA PRO A 53 -26.79 1.33 -14.12
C PRO A 53 -25.64 1.15 -13.11
N SER A 54 -24.73 0.19 -13.34
CA SER A 54 -23.59 -0.02 -12.44
C SER A 54 -22.58 1.14 -12.43
N MET A 55 -22.63 2.05 -13.40
CA MET A 55 -21.70 3.17 -13.50
C MET A 55 -21.93 4.24 -12.42
N ILE A 56 -23.03 4.15 -11.66
CA ILE A 56 -23.24 4.94 -10.44
C ILE A 56 -22.24 4.60 -9.32
N LEU A 57 -21.62 3.41 -9.38
CA LEU A 57 -20.72 2.93 -8.32
C LEU A 57 -19.30 3.47 -8.52
N GLY A 58 -18.69 3.93 -7.43
CA GLY A 58 -17.26 4.27 -7.41
C GLY A 58 -16.35 3.04 -7.49
N VAL A 59 -15.04 3.27 -7.57
CA VAL A 59 -14.01 2.21 -7.72
C VAL A 59 -14.09 1.15 -6.61
N CYS A 60 -14.20 1.55 -5.35
CA CYS A 60 -14.26 0.61 -4.22
C CYS A 60 -15.57 -0.19 -4.20
N ALA A 61 -16.69 0.47 -4.49
CA ALA A 61 -18.01 -0.18 -4.51
C ALA A 61 -18.14 -1.15 -5.70
N SER A 62 -17.48 -0.84 -6.80
CA SER A 62 -17.43 -1.68 -8.01
C SER A 62 -16.76 -3.06 -7.79
N ILE A 63 -15.97 -3.22 -6.73
CA ILE A 63 -15.29 -4.49 -6.39
C ILE A 63 -16.23 -5.41 -5.59
N ILE A 64 -17.31 -4.88 -5.02
CA ILE A 64 -18.26 -5.64 -4.20
C ILE A 64 -19.12 -6.52 -5.11
N PRO A 65 -19.12 -7.85 -4.95
CA PRO A 65 -20.03 -8.70 -5.69
C PRO A 65 -21.46 -8.53 -5.16
N PHE A 66 -22.44 -8.40 -6.06
CA PHE A 66 -23.87 -8.28 -5.74
C PHE A 66 -24.19 -7.21 -4.67
N PRO A 67 -23.78 -5.94 -4.88
CA PRO A 67 -24.01 -4.88 -3.88
C PRO A 67 -25.50 -4.55 -3.69
N ASP A 68 -26.33 -4.86 -4.68
CA ASP A 68 -27.78 -4.74 -4.70
C ASP A 68 -28.49 -5.74 -3.77
N HIS A 69 -27.85 -6.87 -3.46
CA HIS A 69 -28.38 -7.88 -2.54
C HIS A 69 -27.93 -7.67 -1.09
N ASN A 70 -27.19 -6.60 -0.81
CA ASN A 70 -26.63 -6.32 0.49
C ASN A 70 -27.26 -5.07 1.12
N GLN A 71 -27.27 -5.02 2.45
CA GLN A 71 -27.74 -3.83 3.15
C GLN A 71 -26.77 -2.66 2.88
N SER A 72 -27.27 -1.51 2.45
CA SER A 72 -26.47 -0.31 2.11
C SER A 72 -25.27 -0.02 3.05
N PRO A 73 -25.41 0.04 4.40
CA PRO A 73 -24.27 0.28 5.31
C PRO A 73 -23.15 -0.77 5.20
N ARG A 74 -23.45 -2.03 4.86
CA ARG A 74 -22.44 -3.09 4.69
C ARG A 74 -21.57 -2.83 3.46
N ASN A 75 -22.13 -2.27 2.40
CA ASN A 75 -21.36 -1.87 1.22
C ASN A 75 -20.39 -0.71 1.54
N THR A 76 -20.83 0.23 2.37
CA THR A 76 -19.97 1.33 2.86
C THR A 76 -18.81 0.80 3.69
N TYR A 77 -19.07 -0.16 4.59
CA TYR A 77 -18.00 -0.80 5.37
C TYR A 77 -16.99 -1.51 4.48
N GLN A 78 -17.44 -2.28 3.49
CA GLN A 78 -16.55 -2.96 2.57
C GLN A 78 -15.70 -1.98 1.76
N SER A 79 -16.28 -0.83 1.35
CA SER A 79 -15.55 0.21 0.63
C SER A 79 -14.42 0.84 1.46
N ALA A 80 -14.58 0.91 2.79
CA ALA A 80 -13.53 1.35 3.70
C ALA A 80 -12.49 0.25 3.96
N MET A 81 -12.94 -0.98 4.24
CA MET A 81 -12.08 -2.14 4.52
C MET A 81 -11.20 -2.52 3.32
N GLY A 82 -11.73 -2.40 2.09
CA GLY A 82 -10.98 -2.69 0.87
C GLY A 82 -9.69 -1.88 0.72
N LYS A 83 -9.63 -0.67 1.31
CA LYS A 83 -8.42 0.19 1.29
C LYS A 83 -7.32 -0.31 2.23
N GLN A 84 -7.66 -1.17 3.18
CA GLN A 84 -6.72 -1.79 4.11
C GLN A 84 -6.27 -3.17 3.62
N ALA A 85 -6.88 -3.69 2.55
CA ALA A 85 -6.49 -4.96 1.98
C ALA A 85 -5.05 -4.92 1.47
N MET A 86 -4.34 -6.02 1.70
CA MET A 86 -2.98 -6.20 1.21
C MET A 86 -3.00 -6.96 -0.10
N GLY A 87 -2.04 -6.70 -0.96
CA GLY A 87 -1.96 -7.30 -2.28
C GLY A 87 -0.64 -6.94 -2.93
N VAL A 88 -0.58 -7.08 -4.24
CA VAL A 88 0.48 -6.47 -5.03
C VAL A 88 -0.02 -5.10 -5.45
N TYR A 89 0.56 -4.03 -4.91
CA TYR A 89 0.09 -2.66 -5.18
C TYR A 89 0.62 -2.11 -6.51
N THR A 90 1.86 -2.44 -6.88
CA THR A 90 2.45 -2.16 -8.20
C THR A 90 3.39 -3.30 -8.58
N THR A 91 3.72 -3.47 -9.86
CA THR A 91 4.65 -4.51 -10.34
C THR A 91 6.11 -4.18 -10.08
N ASN A 92 6.47 -2.90 -10.05
CA ASN A 92 7.82 -2.41 -9.84
C ASN A 92 8.19 -2.19 -8.36
N PHE A 93 7.50 -2.86 -7.43
CA PHE A 93 7.75 -2.71 -6.00
C PHE A 93 9.19 -3.09 -5.60
N ASN A 94 9.81 -4.06 -6.30
CA ASN A 94 11.19 -4.51 -6.02
C ASN A 94 12.27 -3.43 -6.21
N VAL A 95 12.01 -2.40 -7.01
CA VAL A 95 12.97 -1.31 -7.28
C VAL A 95 12.57 -0.01 -6.58
N ARG A 96 11.41 0.00 -5.90
CA ARG A 96 10.83 1.20 -5.31
C ARG A 96 11.12 1.22 -3.81
N MET A 97 11.70 2.32 -3.33
CA MET A 97 12.00 2.51 -1.92
C MET A 97 10.83 3.18 -1.18
N ASP A 98 9.73 2.43 -1.02
CA ASP A 98 8.60 2.88 -0.21
C ASP A 98 8.92 2.81 1.28
N THR A 99 8.35 3.72 2.07
CA THR A 99 8.54 3.74 3.52
C THR A 99 8.04 2.45 4.19
N LEU A 100 6.89 1.95 3.74
CA LEU A 100 6.28 0.72 4.22
C LEU A 100 5.52 0.05 3.08
N ALA A 101 5.79 -1.23 2.84
CA ALA A 101 5.07 -2.03 1.86
C ALA A 101 4.77 -3.43 2.39
N HIS A 102 3.57 -3.90 2.09
CA HIS A 102 3.15 -5.29 2.29
C HIS A 102 2.82 -5.90 0.93
N VAL A 103 3.41 -7.05 0.62
CA VAL A 103 3.20 -7.75 -0.64
C VAL A 103 2.81 -9.19 -0.35
N PHE A 104 1.69 -9.66 -0.88
CA PHE A 104 1.31 -11.07 -0.75
C PHE A 104 2.19 -11.98 -1.60
N TYR A 105 2.51 -13.15 -1.07
CA TYR A 105 3.26 -14.17 -1.81
C TYR A 105 2.45 -14.76 -2.96
N TYR A 106 1.18 -15.10 -2.70
CA TYR A 106 0.31 -15.79 -3.65
C TYR A 106 -1.07 -15.12 -3.75
N PRO A 107 -1.17 -13.90 -4.28
CA PRO A 107 -2.46 -13.26 -4.51
C PRO A 107 -3.22 -14.02 -5.62
N GLN A 108 -4.53 -14.17 -5.46
CA GLN A 108 -5.38 -14.92 -6.38
C GLN A 108 -6.52 -14.05 -6.90
N LYS A 109 -6.91 -14.28 -8.16
CA LYS A 109 -8.07 -13.62 -8.75
C LYS A 109 -9.35 -14.13 -8.08
N PRO A 110 -10.31 -13.24 -7.77
CA PRO A 110 -11.58 -13.68 -7.21
C PRO A 110 -12.35 -14.55 -8.21
N LEU A 111 -13.08 -15.55 -7.71
CA LEU A 111 -13.93 -16.41 -8.55
C LEU A 111 -15.17 -15.66 -9.05
N VAL A 112 -15.77 -14.85 -8.18
CA VAL A 112 -16.92 -13.99 -8.51
C VAL A 112 -16.37 -12.60 -8.83
N VAL A 113 -16.58 -12.15 -10.06
CA VAL A 113 -16.05 -10.89 -10.58
C VAL A 113 -17.19 -10.00 -11.04
N THR A 114 -17.01 -8.68 -10.92
CA THR A 114 -17.87 -7.70 -11.58
C THR A 114 -17.24 -7.28 -12.90
N ASN A 115 -18.04 -6.81 -13.87
CA ASN A 115 -17.51 -6.30 -15.13
C ASN A 115 -16.59 -5.09 -14.92
N SER A 116 -16.86 -4.28 -13.90
CA SER A 116 -16.03 -3.12 -13.56
C SER A 116 -14.60 -3.48 -13.14
N MET A 117 -14.37 -4.69 -12.61
CA MET A 117 -13.02 -5.15 -12.24
C MET A 117 -12.08 -5.25 -13.45
N ASP A 118 -12.61 -5.47 -14.65
CA ASP A 118 -11.80 -5.52 -15.87
C ASP A 118 -11.22 -4.15 -16.22
N TYR A 119 -12.02 -3.08 -16.09
CA TYR A 119 -11.57 -1.72 -16.36
C TYR A 119 -10.60 -1.18 -15.29
N ILE A 120 -10.70 -1.65 -14.06
CA ILE A 120 -9.81 -1.27 -12.95
C ILE A 120 -8.52 -2.11 -12.96
N HIS A 121 -8.43 -3.14 -13.81
CA HIS A 121 -7.33 -4.11 -13.82
C HIS A 121 -7.14 -4.85 -12.47
N PHE A 122 -8.21 -5.00 -11.70
CA PHE A 122 -8.16 -5.69 -10.40
C PHE A 122 -7.84 -7.19 -10.56
N LYS A 123 -8.17 -7.76 -11.73
CA LYS A 123 -7.79 -9.13 -12.09
C LYS A 123 -6.29 -9.30 -12.32
N GLU A 124 -5.56 -8.22 -12.62
CA GLU A 124 -4.10 -8.27 -12.85
C GLU A 124 -3.34 -8.12 -11.53
N LEU A 125 -3.82 -7.24 -10.66
CA LEU A 125 -3.25 -6.98 -9.34
C LEU A 125 -4.27 -7.27 -8.23
N PRO A 126 -4.54 -8.56 -7.93
CA PRO A 126 -5.50 -8.92 -6.89
C PRO A 126 -4.97 -8.66 -5.48
N ALA A 127 -5.89 -8.36 -4.55
CA ALA A 127 -5.61 -8.02 -3.16
C ALA A 127 -6.18 -9.05 -2.16
N GLY A 128 -6.07 -10.35 -2.47
CA GLY A 128 -6.58 -11.40 -1.61
C GLY A 128 -6.25 -12.81 -2.10
N THR A 129 -6.71 -13.82 -1.37
CA THR A 129 -6.61 -15.23 -1.75
C THR A 129 -7.97 -15.90 -1.61
N MET A 130 -8.26 -16.89 -2.45
CA MET A 130 -9.48 -17.69 -2.32
C MET A 130 -9.34 -18.63 -1.12
N ALA A 131 -10.34 -18.61 -0.24
CA ALA A 131 -10.41 -19.51 0.90
C ALA A 131 -11.68 -20.37 0.81
N ILE A 132 -11.59 -21.61 1.30
CA ILE A 132 -12.74 -22.47 1.52
C ILE A 132 -13.32 -22.10 2.88
N VAL A 133 -14.56 -21.61 2.90
CA VAL A 133 -15.24 -21.15 4.11
C VAL A 133 -16.36 -22.14 4.47
N ALA A 134 -16.39 -22.58 5.72
CA ALA A 134 -17.49 -23.36 6.29
C ALA A 134 -18.23 -22.50 7.33
N ILE A 135 -19.56 -22.40 7.20
CA ILE A 135 -20.40 -21.66 8.12
C ILE A 135 -21.04 -22.64 9.08
N GLY A 136 -20.67 -22.57 10.36
CA GLY A 136 -21.23 -23.43 11.40
C GLY A 136 -20.64 -23.12 12.76
N CYS A 137 -21.32 -23.57 13.82
CA CYS A 137 -20.80 -23.46 15.18
C CYS A 137 -19.78 -24.57 15.43
N TYR A 138 -18.55 -24.23 15.81
CA TYR A 138 -17.50 -25.21 16.08
C TYR A 138 -16.66 -24.79 17.27
N THR A 139 -16.58 -25.63 18.31
CA THR A 139 -15.72 -25.47 19.52
C THR A 139 -15.88 -24.18 20.34
N GLY A 140 -16.72 -23.23 19.91
CA GLY A 140 -16.93 -21.95 20.60
C GLY A 140 -15.89 -20.86 20.27
N TYR A 141 -14.77 -21.21 19.63
CA TYR A 141 -13.70 -20.27 19.25
C TYR A 141 -14.01 -19.42 18.00
N ASN A 142 -15.24 -19.47 17.48
CA ASN A 142 -15.72 -18.66 16.37
C ASN A 142 -16.90 -17.74 16.74
N GLN A 143 -16.99 -17.36 18.01
CA GLN A 143 -17.98 -16.40 18.53
C GLN A 143 -17.45 -14.96 18.46
N GLU A 144 -18.35 -13.97 18.48
CA GLU A 144 -17.99 -12.53 18.56
C GLU A 144 -16.96 -12.10 17.50
N ASP A 145 -17.28 -12.31 16.22
CA ASP A 145 -16.46 -11.96 15.05
C ASP A 145 -15.08 -12.65 14.97
N SER A 146 -14.84 -13.68 15.80
CA SER A 146 -13.66 -14.54 15.66
C SER A 146 -13.85 -15.62 14.59
N VAL A 147 -12.74 -16.00 13.94
CA VAL A 147 -12.71 -17.03 12.91
C VAL A 147 -11.65 -18.08 13.22
N ILE A 148 -11.97 -19.34 12.94
CA ILE A 148 -11.03 -20.46 13.09
C ILE A 148 -10.35 -20.69 11.73
N ILE A 149 -9.02 -20.66 11.72
CA ILE A 149 -8.22 -20.87 10.51
C ILE A 149 -7.51 -22.22 10.58
N ASN A 150 -7.45 -22.93 9.45
CA ASN A 150 -6.72 -24.19 9.37
C ASN A 150 -5.20 -23.97 9.41
N GLN A 151 -4.55 -24.45 10.48
CA GLN A 151 -3.11 -24.35 10.67
C GLN A 151 -2.31 -24.96 9.50
N SER A 152 -2.74 -26.12 8.97
CA SER A 152 -2.04 -26.77 7.86
C SER A 152 -2.04 -25.91 6.58
N SER A 153 -3.05 -25.06 6.39
CA SER A 153 -3.09 -24.10 5.27
C SER A 153 -2.11 -22.95 5.48
N ILE A 154 -1.96 -22.47 6.72
CA ILE A 154 -0.98 -21.43 7.10
C ILE A 154 0.44 -21.95 6.90
N ASP A 155 0.70 -23.20 7.29
CA ASP A 155 2.01 -23.85 7.12
C ASP A 155 2.38 -23.97 5.63
N ARG A 156 1.39 -24.21 4.77
CA ARG A 156 1.52 -24.21 3.30
C ARG A 156 1.62 -22.81 2.68
N GLY A 157 1.43 -21.76 3.47
CA GLY A 157 1.68 -20.38 3.07
C GLY A 157 0.45 -19.56 2.66
N ILE A 158 -0.77 -20.00 2.98
CA ILE A 158 -1.96 -19.13 2.81
C ILE A 158 -1.77 -17.84 3.62
N TYR A 159 -2.13 -16.70 3.03
CA TYR A 159 -2.00 -15.36 3.63
C TYR A 159 -0.58 -14.91 4.03
N ARG A 160 0.49 -15.60 3.60
CA ARG A 160 1.86 -15.10 3.82
C ARG A 160 2.10 -13.82 3.03
N SER A 161 2.66 -12.81 3.70
CA SER A 161 3.07 -11.54 3.10
C SER A 161 4.53 -11.23 3.42
N ALA A 162 5.19 -10.54 2.50
CA ALA A 162 6.50 -9.94 2.70
C ALA A 162 6.29 -8.50 3.18
N TYR A 163 7.03 -8.13 4.23
CA TYR A 163 7.01 -6.78 4.80
C TYR A 163 8.32 -6.09 4.45
N PHE A 164 8.23 -4.94 3.78
CA PHE A 164 9.36 -4.09 3.46
C PHE A 164 9.24 -2.78 4.20
N ARG A 165 10.36 -2.32 4.74
CA ARG A 165 10.46 -1.07 5.48
C ARG A 165 11.74 -0.36 5.08
N THR A 166 11.59 0.85 4.57
CA THR A 166 12.74 1.69 4.21
C THR A 166 13.06 2.65 5.35
N TYR A 167 14.34 2.78 5.64
CA TYR A 167 14.88 3.82 6.52
C TYR A 167 15.70 4.79 5.68
N THR A 168 15.44 6.08 5.83
CA THR A 168 16.16 7.14 5.12
C THR A 168 16.87 8.03 6.13
N ASP A 169 18.11 8.38 5.82
CA ASP A 169 18.91 9.30 6.62
C ASP A 169 19.80 10.13 5.68
N VAL A 170 20.19 11.32 6.11
CA VAL A 170 21.02 12.27 5.34
C VAL A 170 22.14 12.75 6.24
N ALA A 171 23.37 12.78 5.70
CA ALA A 171 24.52 13.35 6.38
C ALA A 171 24.79 14.78 5.87
N LYS A 172 24.59 15.77 6.74
CA LYS A 172 24.85 17.17 6.41
C LYS A 172 26.32 17.51 6.59
N ILE A 173 26.95 17.94 5.49
CA ILE A 173 28.37 18.34 5.51
C ILE A 173 28.59 19.58 6.39
N THR A 174 27.63 20.51 6.40
CA THR A 174 27.67 21.75 7.22
C THR A 174 27.83 21.46 8.71
N ASP A 175 27.21 20.38 9.18
CA ASP A 175 27.13 20.01 10.59
C ASP A 175 28.26 19.02 10.96
N GLY A 176 29.18 18.74 10.02
CA GLY A 176 30.26 17.79 10.21
C GLY A 176 29.77 16.35 10.41
N GLU A 177 28.59 16.02 9.88
CA GLU A 177 28.03 14.67 9.93
C GLU A 177 28.67 13.78 8.88
N GLN A 178 28.99 12.55 9.27
CA GLN A 178 29.60 11.57 8.38
C GLN A 178 29.06 10.18 8.67
N PHE A 179 28.76 9.44 7.60
CA PHE A 179 28.51 8.00 7.70
C PHE A 179 29.84 7.28 7.93
N ARG A 180 29.87 6.44 8.97
CA ARG A 180 30.97 5.54 9.32
C ARG A 180 30.53 4.65 10.46
N GLN A 181 31.24 3.54 10.65
CA GLN A 181 31.08 2.75 11.87
C GLN A 181 31.54 3.57 13.11
N PRO A 182 30.67 3.76 14.13
CA PRO A 182 31.05 4.46 15.36
C PRO A 182 32.06 3.63 16.17
N ALA A 183 33.31 4.12 16.26
CA ALA A 183 34.36 3.47 17.04
C ALA A 183 34.25 3.82 18.53
N MET A 184 34.38 2.80 19.38
CA MET A 184 34.18 2.91 20.83
C MET A 184 35.10 3.92 21.51
N GLN A 185 36.30 4.13 20.99
CA GLN A 185 37.32 4.97 21.61
C GLN A 185 37.12 6.47 21.35
N ILE A 186 36.42 6.83 20.26
CA ILE A 186 36.35 8.22 19.75
C ILE A 186 34.94 8.79 19.71
N THR A 187 33.90 7.97 19.96
CA THR A 187 32.51 8.38 19.83
C THR A 187 31.77 8.37 21.18
N ALA A 188 31.17 9.52 21.52
CA ALA A 188 30.29 9.67 22.69
C ALA A 188 28.89 9.09 22.45
N ASN A 189 28.22 8.67 23.53
CA ASN A 189 26.83 8.18 23.54
C ASN A 189 26.57 6.95 22.67
N ARG A 190 27.61 6.18 22.35
CA ARG A 190 27.50 4.90 21.67
C ARG A 190 26.88 3.87 22.63
N ARG A 191 25.98 3.03 22.11
CA ARG A 191 25.45 1.86 22.83
C ARG A 191 26.46 0.72 22.88
N ASP A 192 26.08 -0.41 23.49
CA ASP A 192 26.91 -1.61 23.52
C ASP A 192 27.35 -2.04 22.12
N SER A 193 28.58 -2.54 22.03
CA SER A 193 29.21 -2.91 20.75
C SER A 193 28.41 -3.94 19.96
N LEU A 194 27.64 -4.80 20.62
CA LEU A 194 26.79 -5.82 20.00
C LEU A 194 25.85 -5.24 18.93
N TYR A 195 25.32 -4.03 19.16
CA TYR A 195 24.38 -3.39 18.24
C TYR A 195 25.02 -2.85 16.95
N TYR A 196 26.36 -2.74 16.90
CA TYR A 196 27.11 -2.16 15.78
C TYR A 196 27.93 -3.21 15.01
N ASN A 197 27.88 -4.48 15.42
CA ASN A 197 28.67 -5.56 14.82
C ASN A 197 28.28 -5.83 13.35
N GLU A 198 27.03 -5.56 12.99
CA GLU A 198 26.54 -5.82 11.64
C GLU A 198 26.93 -4.74 10.61
N LEU A 199 27.35 -3.57 11.09
CA LEU A 199 27.80 -2.46 10.25
C LEU A 199 29.16 -2.76 9.62
N ASP A 200 29.30 -2.40 8.36
CA ASP A 200 30.57 -2.35 7.67
C ASP A 200 31.30 -1.03 7.96
N ILE A 201 32.53 -0.89 7.47
CA ILE A 201 33.44 0.23 7.75
C ILE A 201 32.84 1.57 7.31
N ASP A 202 32.05 1.56 6.23
CA ASP A 202 31.32 2.70 5.68
C ASP A 202 30.13 3.15 6.55
N GLY A 203 29.76 2.35 7.55
CA GLY A 203 28.63 2.62 8.44
C GLY A 203 27.30 2.11 7.91
N PHE A 204 27.27 1.18 6.95
CA PHE A 204 26.02 0.57 6.47
C PHE A 204 26.02 -0.94 6.68
N VAL A 205 24.83 -1.52 6.79
CA VAL A 205 24.66 -2.98 6.80
C VAL A 205 24.68 -3.50 5.37
N GLN A 206 25.40 -4.60 5.12
CA GLN A 206 25.41 -5.22 3.79
C GLN A 206 24.07 -5.92 3.47
N PRO A 207 23.58 -5.85 2.22
CA PRO A 207 22.44 -6.65 1.77
C PRO A 207 22.63 -8.14 2.07
N GLY A 208 21.58 -8.80 2.56
CA GLY A 208 21.58 -10.21 2.95
C GLY A 208 21.92 -10.46 4.42
N LYS A 209 22.40 -9.47 5.19
CA LYS A 209 22.63 -9.64 6.62
C LYS A 209 21.33 -9.60 7.42
N TYR A 210 21.22 -10.49 8.39
CA TYR A 210 20.11 -10.52 9.34
C TYR A 210 20.30 -9.46 10.42
N VAL A 211 19.23 -8.74 10.73
CA VAL A 211 19.20 -7.66 11.70
C VAL A 211 18.00 -7.83 12.64
N SER A 212 18.26 -7.75 13.93
CA SER A 212 17.24 -7.84 14.98
C SER A 212 16.96 -6.49 15.63
N GLY A 213 15.85 -6.42 16.36
CA GLY A 213 15.41 -5.22 17.05
C GLY A 213 16.52 -4.60 17.92
N GLY A 214 16.72 -3.29 17.75
CA GLY A 214 17.77 -2.54 18.45
C GLY A 214 19.13 -2.50 17.75
N HIS A 215 19.38 -3.32 16.72
CA HIS A 215 20.60 -3.22 15.90
C HIS A 215 20.63 -1.89 15.13
N VAL A 216 21.84 -1.41 14.88
CA VAL A 216 22.11 -0.21 14.10
C VAL A 216 22.19 -0.59 12.63
N ILE A 217 21.44 0.12 11.79
CA ILE A 217 21.44 -0.09 10.33
C ILE A 217 22.22 0.98 9.58
N ILE A 218 22.23 2.20 10.11
CA ILE A 218 22.95 3.34 9.54
C ILE A 218 23.79 3.96 10.66
N GLY A 219 25.10 3.71 10.58
CA GLY A 219 26.12 4.31 11.43
C GLY A 219 26.38 5.74 11.01
N LYS A 220 25.99 6.70 11.85
CA LYS A 220 26.16 8.12 11.59
C LYS A 220 26.75 8.81 12.80
N VAL A 221 27.77 9.64 12.55
CA VAL A 221 28.44 10.40 13.61
C VAL A 221 28.48 11.89 13.26
N ALA A 222 28.32 12.74 14.29
CA ALA A 222 28.50 14.19 14.18
C ALA A 222 29.79 14.62 14.86
N LYS A 223 30.56 15.52 14.23
CA LYS A 223 31.79 16.07 14.83
C LYS A 223 31.43 17.01 15.99
N LEU A 224 32.01 16.78 17.17
CA LEU A 224 31.79 17.65 18.33
C LEU A 224 32.56 18.98 18.19
N PRO A 225 31.96 20.14 18.55
CA PRO A 225 32.62 21.45 18.56
C PRO A 225 33.81 21.48 19.52
N GLU A 226 34.83 22.29 19.23
CA GLU A 226 36.06 22.37 20.05
C GLU A 226 35.82 22.83 21.49
N SER A 227 34.79 23.64 21.73
CA SER A 227 34.36 24.08 23.07
C SER A 227 33.98 22.91 23.99
N HIS A 228 33.33 21.87 23.45
CA HIS A 228 32.94 20.68 24.22
C HIS A 228 34.10 19.70 24.43
N ARG A 229 35.18 19.79 23.63
CA ARG A 229 36.37 18.93 23.75
C ARG A 229 37.22 19.30 24.97
N GLN A 230 37.20 20.55 25.41
CA GLN A 230 38.02 21.03 26.54
C GLN A 230 37.54 20.56 27.93
N VAL A 231 36.28 20.12 28.05
CA VAL A 231 35.70 19.60 29.31
C VAL A 231 36.09 18.13 29.53
N LEU A 232 36.31 17.37 28.47
CA LEU A 232 36.62 15.93 28.48
C LEU A 232 38.14 15.65 28.39
N LYS A 233 38.94 16.32 29.23
CA LYS A 233 40.43 16.33 29.16
C LYS A 233 41.14 14.97 29.18
N TYR A 234 40.44 13.85 29.43
CA TYR A 234 41.01 12.51 29.53
C TYR A 234 40.52 11.52 28.48
N THR A 235 39.60 11.90 27.58
CA THR A 235 39.07 11.00 26.56
C THR A 235 39.16 11.64 25.18
N GLN A 236 39.74 10.93 24.21
CA GLN A 236 39.88 11.35 22.81
C GLN A 236 38.54 11.31 22.05
N ILE A 237 37.47 11.81 22.67
CA ILE A 237 36.12 11.81 22.12
C ILE A 237 36.02 12.96 21.12
N LEU A 238 35.93 12.61 19.84
CA LEU A 238 35.89 13.55 18.72
C LEU A 238 34.49 13.66 18.10
N TYR A 239 33.68 12.62 18.27
CA TYR A 239 32.41 12.45 17.60
C TYR A 239 31.28 12.13 18.59
N LYS A 240 30.04 12.43 18.20
CA LYS A 240 28.80 12.02 18.87
C LYS A 240 28.05 11.05 17.98
N ASP A 241 27.55 9.97 18.56
CA ASP A 241 26.71 9.00 17.86
C ASP A 241 25.31 9.58 17.59
N ILE A 242 24.89 9.55 16.33
CA ILE A 242 23.56 9.92 15.85
C ILE A 242 23.01 8.87 14.86
N SER A 243 23.42 7.62 15.08
CA SER A 243 23.06 6.48 14.23
C SER A 243 21.56 6.14 14.28
N THR A 244 21.07 5.51 13.21
CA THR A 244 19.68 5.06 13.08
C THR A 244 19.55 3.58 13.42
N PHE A 245 18.58 3.27 14.29
CA PHE A 245 18.32 1.93 14.83
C PHE A 245 17.03 1.34 14.27
N ILE A 246 17.00 0.01 14.16
CA ILE A 246 15.75 -0.73 13.93
C ILE A 246 14.89 -0.68 15.19
N LYS A 247 13.56 -0.65 15.00
CA LYS A 247 12.60 -0.74 16.10
C LYS A 247 12.72 -2.09 16.83
N TYR A 248 12.64 -2.09 18.15
CA TYR A 248 12.82 -3.30 18.96
C TYR A 248 11.84 -4.45 18.63
N SER A 249 10.64 -4.13 18.14
CA SER A 249 9.62 -5.12 17.78
C SER A 249 9.83 -5.76 16.40
N GLU A 250 10.78 -5.26 15.61
CA GLU A 250 10.97 -5.66 14.21
C GLU A 250 12.30 -6.40 14.07
N SER A 251 12.30 -7.41 13.19
CA SER A 251 13.50 -8.13 12.78
C SER A 251 13.34 -8.54 11.33
N GLY A 252 14.46 -8.70 10.63
CA GLY A 252 14.42 -9.01 9.20
C GLY A 252 15.81 -9.10 8.61
N THR A 253 15.86 -9.22 7.28
CA THR A 253 17.11 -9.23 6.52
C THR A 253 17.20 -7.92 5.74
N CYS A 254 18.39 -7.35 5.64
CA CYS A 254 18.62 -6.20 4.79
C CYS A 254 18.43 -6.60 3.31
N ASP A 255 17.46 -6.02 2.62
CA ASP A 255 17.17 -6.35 1.22
C ASP A 255 18.05 -5.55 0.26
N GLN A 256 17.98 -4.21 0.34
CA GLN A 256 18.74 -3.30 -0.53
C GLN A 256 19.25 -2.09 0.25
N VAL A 257 20.41 -1.59 -0.17
CA VAL A 257 21.01 -0.34 0.32
C VAL A 257 21.28 0.55 -0.89
N ILE A 258 20.76 1.77 -0.85
CA ILE A 258 20.94 2.76 -1.92
C ILE A 258 21.63 3.98 -1.33
N LEU A 259 22.74 4.37 -1.95
CA LEU A 259 23.46 5.59 -1.65
C LEU A 259 23.23 6.58 -2.79
N THR A 260 22.79 7.78 -2.45
CA THR A 260 22.54 8.85 -3.42
C THR A 260 23.03 10.17 -2.85
N THR A 261 22.99 11.22 -3.67
CA THR A 261 23.27 12.58 -3.22
C THR A 261 22.06 13.46 -3.51
N ASN A 262 21.64 14.24 -2.52
CA ASN A 262 20.61 15.25 -2.73
C ASN A 262 21.12 16.38 -3.63
N SER A 263 20.20 17.23 -4.09
CA SER A 263 20.50 18.44 -4.89
C SER A 263 21.55 19.35 -4.24
N ASP A 264 21.61 19.36 -2.90
CA ASP A 264 22.60 20.12 -2.12
C ASP A 264 23.96 19.42 -1.97
N ARG A 265 24.19 18.31 -2.69
CA ARG A 265 25.39 17.44 -2.61
C ARG A 265 25.64 16.79 -1.25
N ASN A 266 24.67 16.85 -0.34
CA ASN A 266 24.68 16.01 0.87
C ASN A 266 24.48 14.55 0.45
N ARG A 267 25.24 13.65 1.07
CA ARG A 267 25.15 12.20 0.88
C ARG A 267 24.13 11.60 1.85
#